data_AF-A0ABD0QTS3-F1
#
_entry.id   AF-A0ABD0QTS3-F1
#
_cell.length_a   1.000
_cell.length_b   1.000
_cell.length_c   1.000
_cell.angle_alpha   90.00
_cell.angle_beta   90.00
_cell.angle_gamma   90.00
#
_symmetry.space_group_name_H-M   'P 1'
#
loop_
_entity.id
_entity.type
_entity.pdbx_description
1 polymer ?
#
loop_
_entity_poly.entity_id
_entity_poly.type
_entity_poly.pdbx_seq_one_letter_code
_entity_poly.pdbx_strand_id
1 'polypeptide(L)'
;VENESNMLQDGSLIDLCGATLLWRTPSGLRHTPTLKQLESLRQELNAARPQCPVGFNTLAFPSLAQRATIDKKQPWVYMNCGHVHGYHNWGFRKEKAGSSAVALTGGGGTAPATTGDRECPMCRGVGPYVPLWLGCEGGLYLDAGPPTHAFCPCGHVCSEKTVQGWSQIPLPHGTHAFHAACPFCGT
;
A
#
# COMPACT_ATOMS: atom_id res chain seq x y z
N VAL A 1 -18.43 -22.57 22.27
CA VAL A 1 -17.34 -21.69 22.76
C VAL A 1 -17.99 -20.42 23.29
N GLU A 2 -17.64 -19.92 24.48
CA GLU A 2 -18.41 -18.87 25.18
C GLU A 2 -18.38 -17.47 24.53
N ASN A 3 -17.63 -17.29 23.42
CA ASN A 3 -17.53 -16.02 22.69
C ASN A 3 -17.89 -16.13 21.20
N GLU A 4 -18.55 -17.21 20.78
CA GLU A 4 -19.03 -17.34 19.40
C GLU A 4 -20.39 -16.66 19.24
N SER A 5 -20.56 -15.93 18.15
CA SER A 5 -21.83 -15.32 17.76
C SER A 5 -22.04 -15.47 16.27
N ASN A 6 -23.28 -15.69 15.86
CA ASN A 6 -23.69 -15.73 14.45
C ASN A 6 -24.04 -14.33 13.90
N MET A 7 -23.84 -13.27 14.68
CA MET A 7 -24.05 -11.89 14.25
C MET A 7 -22.78 -11.31 13.61
N LEU A 8 -22.92 -10.80 12.39
CA LEU A 8 -21.84 -10.11 11.69
C LEU A 8 -21.50 -8.78 12.37
N GLN A 9 -20.20 -8.49 12.48
CA GLN A 9 -19.64 -7.22 12.97
C GLN A 9 -19.01 -6.43 11.82
N ASP A 10 -18.94 -5.10 11.93
CA ASP A 10 -18.42 -4.27 10.84
C ASP A 10 -17.00 -4.72 10.47
N GLY A 11 -16.78 -5.02 9.19
CA GLY A 11 -15.50 -5.55 8.73
C GLY A 11 -15.41 -7.08 8.70
N SER A 12 -16.49 -7.81 8.98
CA SER A 12 -16.50 -9.28 8.87
C SER A 12 -16.15 -9.72 7.45
N LEU A 13 -15.20 -10.64 7.33
CA LEU A 13 -14.84 -11.29 6.08
C LEU A 13 -15.51 -12.65 5.98
N ILE A 14 -16.17 -12.92 4.86
CA ILE A 14 -16.87 -14.17 4.59
C ILE A 14 -16.17 -14.83 3.39
N ASP A 15 -15.46 -15.91 3.66
CA ASP A 15 -14.81 -16.71 2.62
C ASP A 15 -15.82 -17.70 2.00
N LEU A 16 -15.96 -17.64 0.68
CA LEU A 16 -16.82 -18.48 -0.14
C LEU A 16 -16.01 -19.46 -1.01
N CYS A 17 -14.79 -19.83 -0.58
CA CYS A 17 -13.91 -20.77 -1.28
C CYS A 17 -13.56 -20.35 -2.72
N GLY A 18 -13.18 -19.08 -2.88
CA GLY A 18 -12.81 -18.49 -4.18
C GLY A 18 -13.20 -17.01 -4.32
N ALA A 19 -14.06 -16.53 -3.43
CA ALA A 19 -14.38 -15.13 -3.27
C ALA A 19 -14.46 -14.79 -1.78
N THR A 20 -13.98 -13.60 -1.40
CA THR A 20 -14.15 -13.08 -0.04
C THR A 20 -15.09 -11.89 -0.08
N LEU A 21 -16.18 -11.95 0.70
CA LEU A 21 -17.07 -10.82 0.89
C LEU A 21 -16.63 -10.03 2.13
N LEU A 22 -16.56 -8.70 2.00
CA LEU A 22 -16.40 -7.79 3.13
C LEU A 22 -17.79 -7.26 3.54
N TRP A 23 -18.26 -7.66 4.71
CA TRP A 23 -19.50 -7.13 5.27
C TRP A 23 -19.26 -5.82 6.02
N ARG A 24 -20.09 -4.82 5.74
CA ARG A 24 -20.06 -3.51 6.38
C ARG A 24 -21.44 -3.15 6.91
N THR A 25 -21.49 -2.63 8.12
CA THR A 25 -22.64 -1.98 8.73
C THR A 25 -23.01 -0.68 7.99
N PRO A 26 -24.27 -0.20 8.12
CA PRO A 26 -24.64 1.11 7.59
C PRO A 26 -23.79 2.27 8.15
N SER A 27 -23.35 2.20 9.40
CA SER A 27 -22.43 3.19 9.99
C SER A 27 -21.03 3.05 9.38
N GLY A 28 -20.51 1.84 9.21
CA GLY A 28 -19.23 1.59 8.54
C GLY A 28 -19.18 2.16 7.13
N LEU A 29 -20.22 1.91 6.32
CA LEU A 29 -20.35 2.44 4.96
C LEU A 29 -20.41 3.97 4.91
N ARG A 30 -20.95 4.64 5.93
CA ARG A 30 -20.96 6.11 5.98
C ARG A 30 -19.58 6.72 6.20
N HIS A 31 -18.65 5.97 6.80
CA HIS A 31 -17.28 6.40 7.01
C HIS A 31 -16.36 6.03 5.84
N THR A 32 -16.84 5.22 4.89
CA THR A 32 -16.11 4.89 3.67
C THR A 32 -15.92 6.15 2.81
N PRO A 33 -14.67 6.51 2.45
CA PRO A 33 -14.40 7.61 1.54
C PRO A 33 -14.90 7.26 0.14
N THR A 34 -15.47 8.27 -0.52
CA THR A 34 -15.76 8.24 -1.95
C THR A 34 -14.46 8.39 -2.77
N LEU A 35 -14.47 7.95 -4.03
CA LEU A 35 -13.34 8.19 -4.95
C LEU A 35 -12.97 9.68 -5.06
N LYS A 36 -13.97 10.58 -5.00
CA LYS A 36 -13.75 12.03 -5.00
C LYS A 36 -12.98 12.49 -3.76
N GLN A 37 -13.30 11.94 -2.58
CA GLN A 37 -12.58 12.25 -1.35
C GLN A 37 -11.15 11.73 -1.38
N LEU A 38 -10.92 10.49 -1.85
CA LEU A 38 -9.58 9.93 -2.02
C LEU A 38 -8.72 10.78 -2.98
N GLU A 39 -9.33 11.25 -4.07
CA GLU A 39 -8.66 12.13 -5.03
C GLU A 39 -8.36 13.53 -4.43
N SER A 40 -9.24 14.07 -3.58
CA SER A 40 -8.98 15.32 -2.83
C SER A 40 -7.78 15.17 -1.89
N LEU A 41 -7.74 14.09 -1.10
CA LEU A 41 -6.63 13.78 -0.20
C LEU A 41 -5.30 13.66 -0.96
N ARG A 42 -5.32 13.02 -2.14
CA ARG A 42 -4.14 12.97 -3.02
C ARG A 42 -3.68 14.36 -3.46
N GLN A 43 -4.62 15.21 -3.87
CA GLN A 43 -4.32 16.57 -4.34
C GLN A 43 -3.74 17.42 -3.21
N GLU A 44 -4.28 17.32 -2.01
CA GLU A 44 -3.77 17.99 -0.80
C GLU A 44 -2.34 17.54 -0.47
N LEU A 45 -2.07 16.22 -0.52
CA LEU A 45 -0.73 15.68 -0.29
C LEU A 45 0.29 16.19 -1.32
N ASN A 46 -0.10 16.25 -2.58
CA ASN A 46 0.75 16.78 -3.65
C ASN A 46 0.93 18.30 -3.55
N ALA A 47 -0.08 19.03 -3.07
CA ALA A 47 -0.04 20.47 -2.86
C ALA A 47 0.96 20.87 -1.76
N ALA A 48 1.26 19.96 -0.82
CA ALA A 48 2.33 20.14 0.16
C ALA A 48 3.74 20.13 -0.47
N ARG A 49 3.87 19.75 -1.75
CA ARG A 49 5.13 19.72 -2.51
C ARG A 49 6.27 19.02 -1.76
N PRO A 50 6.11 17.75 -1.35
CA PRO A 50 7.15 17.02 -0.65
C PRO A 50 8.44 16.95 -1.50
N GLN A 51 9.59 17.24 -0.90
CA GLN A 51 10.88 17.24 -1.60
C GLN A 51 11.63 15.93 -1.40
N CYS A 52 12.18 15.39 -2.49
CA CYS A 52 13.12 14.27 -2.41
C CYS A 52 14.46 14.78 -1.82
N PRO A 53 14.93 14.23 -0.70
CA PRO A 53 16.11 14.76 0.01
C PRO A 53 17.42 14.63 -0.78
N VAL A 54 17.49 13.69 -1.73
CA VAL A 54 18.71 13.41 -2.52
C VAL A 54 18.55 13.87 -3.97
N GLY A 55 17.36 13.74 -4.54
CA GLY A 55 17.10 14.10 -5.93
C GLY A 55 16.70 15.55 -6.15
N PHE A 56 16.42 16.30 -5.08
CA PHE A 56 15.96 17.71 -5.10
C PHE A 56 14.77 17.97 -6.05
N ASN A 57 13.95 16.95 -6.29
CA ASN A 57 12.73 17.02 -7.08
C ASN A 57 11.51 16.96 -6.16
N THR A 58 10.46 17.70 -6.55
CA THR A 58 9.16 17.59 -5.88
C THR A 58 8.51 16.26 -6.25
N LEU A 59 8.16 15.48 -5.24
CA LEU A 59 7.46 14.22 -5.38
C LEU A 59 5.95 14.44 -5.49
N ALA A 60 5.26 13.56 -6.21
CA ALA A 60 3.82 13.62 -6.40
C ALA A 60 3.24 12.22 -6.62
N PHE A 61 2.16 11.90 -5.89
CA PHE A 61 1.38 10.69 -6.12
C PHE A 61 0.64 10.77 -7.46
N PRO A 62 0.66 9.69 -8.27
CA PRO A 62 -0.07 9.62 -9.53
C PRO A 62 -1.58 9.64 -9.29
N SER A 63 -2.35 10.06 -10.30
CA SER A 63 -3.82 10.01 -10.23
C SER A 63 -4.31 8.58 -9.99
N LEU A 64 -5.40 8.42 -9.24
CA LEU A 64 -6.03 7.11 -8.99
C LEU A 64 -6.49 6.40 -10.29
N ALA A 65 -6.66 7.16 -11.38
CA ALA A 65 -6.97 6.60 -12.70
C ALA A 65 -5.74 5.97 -13.39
N GLN A 66 -4.51 6.36 -13.03
CA GLN A 66 -3.26 5.94 -13.66
C GLN A 66 -2.55 4.89 -12.78
N ARG A 67 -3.11 3.67 -12.77
CA ARG A 67 -2.76 2.60 -11.82
C ARG A 67 -1.49 1.80 -12.16
N ALA A 68 -0.94 1.97 -13.35
CA ALA A 68 0.13 1.09 -13.86
C ALA A 68 1.38 1.83 -14.36
N THR A 69 1.33 3.16 -14.45
CA THR A 69 2.44 3.95 -14.98
C THR A 69 3.20 4.58 -13.83
N ILE A 70 4.43 4.13 -13.62
CA ILE A 70 5.34 4.73 -12.65
C ILE A 70 5.83 6.06 -13.20
N ASP A 71 5.44 7.15 -12.53
CA ASP A 71 5.92 8.50 -12.85
C ASP A 71 7.31 8.74 -12.22
N LYS A 72 8.16 9.54 -12.88
CA LYS A 72 9.48 9.91 -12.35
C LYS A 72 9.42 10.62 -11.00
N LYS A 73 8.32 11.32 -10.72
CA LYS A 73 8.07 12.06 -9.48
C LYS A 73 7.33 11.22 -8.44
N GLN A 74 6.95 9.98 -8.74
CA GLN A 74 6.28 9.13 -7.78
C GLN A 74 7.17 8.93 -6.55
N PRO A 75 6.61 8.99 -5.32
CA PRO A 75 7.34 8.62 -4.13
C PRO A 75 7.63 7.12 -4.09
N TRP A 76 8.83 6.77 -3.65
CA TRP A 76 9.30 5.41 -3.41
C TRP A 76 9.86 5.33 -2.01
N VAL A 77 9.70 4.20 -1.34
CA VAL A 77 10.09 4.02 0.06
C VAL A 77 11.05 2.85 0.23
N TYR A 78 11.99 3.01 1.14
CA TYR A 78 12.80 1.93 1.68
C TYR A 78 12.06 1.26 2.84
N MET A 79 11.48 0.09 2.61
CA MET A 79 10.51 -0.51 3.54
C MET A 79 11.07 -0.78 4.94
N ASN A 80 12.37 -1.09 5.05
CA ASN A 80 12.99 -1.40 6.33
C ASN A 80 13.31 -0.15 7.18
N CYS A 81 13.31 1.06 6.60
CA CYS A 81 13.65 2.28 7.34
C CYS A 81 12.68 3.46 7.14
N GLY A 82 11.69 3.33 6.25
CA GLY A 82 10.67 4.35 6.02
C GLY A 82 11.15 5.60 5.26
N HIS A 83 12.43 5.69 4.87
CA HIS A 83 12.90 6.83 4.08
C HIS A 83 12.29 6.84 2.68
N VAL A 84 11.78 8.00 2.28
CA VAL A 84 11.08 8.21 1.00
C VAL A 84 11.93 9.06 0.05
N HIS A 85 12.02 8.60 -1.20
CA HIS A 85 12.75 9.22 -2.29
C HIS A 85 11.94 9.20 -3.59
N GLY A 86 12.42 9.88 -4.62
CA GLY A 86 11.99 9.59 -6.00
C GLY A 86 12.75 8.41 -6.55
N TYR A 87 12.24 7.76 -7.60
CA TYR A 87 12.94 6.63 -8.22
C TYR A 87 14.38 6.98 -8.60
N HIS A 88 15.33 6.10 -8.25
CA HIS A 88 16.73 6.18 -8.63
C HIS A 88 17.31 4.77 -8.76
N ASN A 89 18.51 4.59 -9.34
CA ASN A 89 19.14 3.27 -9.50
C ASN A 89 20.28 2.99 -8.49
N TRP A 90 20.59 3.94 -7.62
CA TRP A 90 21.63 3.77 -6.58
C TRP A 90 21.28 2.68 -5.56
N GLY A 91 22.32 2.00 -5.03
CA GLY A 91 22.18 1.04 -3.92
C GLY A 91 21.70 -0.35 -4.32
N PHE A 92 21.56 -0.64 -5.63
CA PHE A 92 21.13 -1.94 -6.14
C PHE A 92 22.25 -3.00 -5.98
N ARG A 93 21.98 -4.08 -5.23
CA ARG A 93 22.91 -5.20 -5.05
C ARG A 93 22.47 -6.39 -5.91
N LYS A 94 23.14 -6.60 -7.04
CA LYS A 94 22.80 -7.63 -8.05
C LYS A 94 22.98 -9.08 -7.54
N GLU A 95 23.74 -9.29 -6.46
CA GLU A 95 24.18 -10.62 -5.99
C GLU A 95 23.15 -11.42 -5.18
N LYS A 96 22.01 -10.83 -4.78
CA LYS A 96 20.94 -11.52 -4.02
C LYS A 96 19.55 -11.43 -4.65
N ALA A 97 19.46 -11.19 -5.96
CA ALA A 97 18.18 -11.21 -6.68
C ALA A 97 17.69 -12.65 -6.90
N GLY A 98 17.51 -13.42 -5.82
CA GLY A 98 16.71 -14.64 -5.86
C GLY A 98 15.24 -14.24 -6.00
N SER A 99 14.64 -14.51 -7.16
CA SER A 99 13.22 -14.75 -7.44
C SER A 99 12.11 -13.79 -6.94
N SER A 100 12.39 -12.70 -6.21
CA SER A 100 11.34 -11.84 -5.60
C SER A 100 11.01 -10.55 -6.37
N ALA A 101 11.61 -10.32 -7.55
CA ALA A 101 11.19 -9.22 -8.42
C ALA A 101 9.86 -9.59 -9.09
N VAL A 102 8.75 -9.24 -8.45
CA VAL A 102 7.42 -9.38 -9.06
C VAL A 102 7.19 -8.16 -9.95
N ALA A 103 7.22 -8.35 -11.27
CA ALA A 103 6.73 -7.34 -12.20
C ALA A 103 5.20 -7.38 -12.19
N LEU A 104 4.54 -6.31 -11.72
CA LEU A 104 3.12 -6.13 -12.00
C LEU A 104 3.00 -5.85 -13.50
N THR A 105 2.38 -6.77 -14.24
CA THR A 105 2.11 -6.62 -15.67
C THR A 105 1.07 -5.53 -15.90
N GLY A 106 1.54 -4.33 -16.24
CA GLY A 106 0.71 -3.23 -16.74
C GLY A 106 1.59 -2.31 -17.59
N GLY A 107 1.37 -2.32 -18.91
CA GLY A 107 2.29 -1.73 -19.89
C GLY A 107 2.51 -0.22 -19.75
N GLY A 108 3.76 0.19 -20.02
CA GLY A 108 4.13 1.59 -20.28
C GLY A 108 4.93 2.30 -19.19
N GLY A 109 6.06 1.74 -18.75
CA GLY A 109 7.05 2.39 -17.89
C GLY A 109 8.04 1.38 -17.30
N THR A 110 9.35 1.56 -17.48
CA THR A 110 10.39 0.52 -17.31
C THR A 110 10.89 0.31 -15.86
N ALA A 111 10.12 0.66 -14.84
CA ALA A 111 10.49 0.39 -13.44
C ALA A 111 9.73 -0.85 -12.91
N PRO A 112 10.40 -1.84 -12.32
CA PRO A 112 9.73 -3.03 -11.76
C PRO A 112 8.97 -2.66 -10.47
N ALA A 113 7.85 -3.35 -10.18
CA ALA A 113 7.00 -3.05 -9.02
C ALA A 113 7.72 -3.24 -7.68
N THR A 114 8.77 -4.07 -7.66
CA THR A 114 9.78 -4.10 -6.61
C THR A 114 11.15 -4.21 -7.27
N THR A 115 12.16 -3.59 -6.68
CA THR A 115 13.51 -3.56 -7.27
C THR A 115 14.51 -4.45 -6.54
N GLY A 116 14.03 -5.41 -5.73
CA GLY A 116 14.86 -6.16 -4.80
C GLY A 116 15.39 -5.29 -3.65
N ASP A 117 16.32 -5.87 -2.87
CA ASP A 117 16.94 -5.18 -1.76
C ASP A 117 17.89 -4.08 -2.25
N ARG A 118 17.75 -2.90 -1.65
CA ARG A 118 18.59 -1.73 -1.90
C ARG A 118 19.08 -1.11 -0.61
N GLU A 119 20.28 -0.56 -0.68
CA GLU A 119 20.82 0.29 0.38
C GLU A 119 20.15 1.66 0.34
N CYS A 120 19.75 2.18 1.50
CA CYS A 120 19.19 3.52 1.67
C CYS A 120 20.31 4.58 1.72
N PRO A 121 20.25 5.66 0.92
CA PRO A 121 21.31 6.67 0.87
C PRO A 121 21.38 7.51 2.16
N MET A 122 20.29 7.56 2.93
CA MET A 122 20.22 8.35 4.16
C MET A 122 20.79 7.61 5.36
N CYS A 123 20.40 6.35 5.56
CA CYS A 123 20.74 5.60 6.78
C CYS A 123 21.50 4.29 6.56
N ARG A 124 21.83 3.93 5.30
CA ARG A 124 22.54 2.69 4.92
C ARG A 124 21.81 1.39 5.24
N GLY A 125 20.57 1.46 5.74
CA GLY A 125 19.70 0.28 5.89
C GLY A 125 19.45 -0.39 4.54
N VAL A 126 19.46 -1.72 4.52
CA VAL A 126 19.19 -2.52 3.32
C VAL A 126 17.79 -3.10 3.41
N GLY A 127 17.01 -2.98 2.33
CA GLY A 127 15.71 -3.62 2.24
C GLY A 127 14.97 -3.29 0.94
N PRO A 128 13.71 -3.76 0.81
CA PRO A 128 12.92 -3.53 -0.39
C PRO A 128 12.75 -2.03 -0.68
N TYR A 129 12.97 -1.66 -1.94
CA TYR A 129 12.68 -0.32 -2.44
C TYR A 129 11.52 -0.39 -3.44
N VAL A 130 10.38 0.17 -3.04
CA VAL A 130 9.08 -0.01 -3.70
C VAL A 130 8.37 1.34 -3.93
N PRO A 131 7.56 1.47 -4.98
CA PRO A 131 6.73 2.65 -5.21
C PRO A 131 5.60 2.75 -4.17
N LEU A 132 5.25 3.97 -3.78
CA LEU A 132 4.08 4.23 -2.96
C LEU A 132 2.84 4.49 -3.82
N TRP A 133 1.72 3.88 -3.46
CA TRP A 133 0.43 4.00 -4.15
C TRP A 133 -0.69 4.30 -3.16
N LEU A 134 -1.55 5.27 -3.43
CA LEU A 134 -2.75 5.43 -2.61
C LEU A 134 -3.72 4.28 -2.88
N GLY A 135 -4.31 3.73 -1.82
CA GLY A 135 -5.43 2.81 -1.94
C GLY A 135 -6.58 3.46 -2.71
N CYS A 136 -7.11 2.76 -3.71
CA CYS A 136 -8.14 3.30 -4.60
C CYS A 136 -9.54 2.72 -4.36
N GLU A 137 -9.65 1.63 -3.61
CA GLU A 137 -10.92 0.98 -3.31
C GLU A 137 -11.47 1.49 -1.97
N GLY A 138 -12.43 2.43 -2.05
CA GLY A 138 -13.03 3.05 -0.87
C GLY A 138 -13.65 2.04 0.09
N GLY A 139 -14.24 0.95 -0.41
CA GLY A 139 -14.87 -0.08 0.42
C GLY A 139 -13.93 -0.72 1.46
N LEU A 140 -12.62 -0.65 1.23
CA LEU A 140 -11.58 -1.21 2.11
C LEU A 140 -11.10 -0.23 3.19
N TYR A 141 -11.52 1.04 3.14
CA TYR A 141 -11.18 2.05 4.15
C TYR A 141 -12.11 1.99 5.36
N LEU A 142 -11.54 2.27 6.53
CA LEU A 142 -12.27 2.37 7.80
C LEU A 142 -12.60 3.81 8.21
N ASP A 143 -12.04 4.79 7.49
CA ASP A 143 -12.31 6.21 7.58
C ASP A 143 -11.79 6.96 6.33
N ALA A 144 -12.05 8.27 6.28
CA ALA A 144 -11.51 9.19 5.29
C ALA A 144 -10.31 9.99 5.85
N GLY A 145 -9.51 9.38 6.73
CA GLY A 145 -8.36 10.03 7.35
C GLY A 145 -7.21 10.31 6.37
N PRO A 146 -6.24 11.16 6.75
CA PRO A 146 -5.10 11.47 5.89
C PRO A 146 -4.25 10.23 5.60
N PRO A 147 -3.69 10.09 4.37
CA PRO A 147 -2.90 8.93 3.97
C PRO A 147 -1.48 8.98 4.55
N THR A 148 -1.33 8.62 5.81
CA THR A 148 -0.08 8.74 6.59
C THR A 148 0.69 7.44 6.75
N HIS A 149 0.06 6.29 6.46
CA HIS A 149 0.64 4.96 6.71
C HIS A 149 0.64 4.11 5.45
N ALA A 150 1.61 3.19 5.36
CA ALA A 150 1.74 2.28 4.23
C ALA A 150 1.79 0.82 4.69
N PHE A 151 1.21 -0.08 3.90
CA PHE A 151 1.35 -1.53 4.10
C PHE A 151 2.73 -2.02 3.68
N CYS A 152 3.32 -2.88 4.51
CA CYS A 152 4.55 -3.60 4.20
C CYS A 152 4.23 -5.01 3.73
N PRO A 153 4.81 -5.49 2.61
CA PRO A 153 5.91 -4.89 1.83
C PRO A 153 5.49 -4.08 0.59
N CYS A 154 4.20 -3.92 0.31
CA CYS A 154 3.77 -3.42 -1.01
C CYS A 154 3.75 -1.90 -1.21
N GLY A 155 3.80 -1.10 -0.14
CA GLY A 155 3.78 0.35 -0.24
C GLY A 155 2.41 0.96 -0.56
N HIS A 156 1.30 0.24 -0.36
CA HIS A 156 -0.03 0.83 -0.47
C HIS A 156 -0.29 1.75 0.72
N VAL A 157 -0.66 2.99 0.46
CA VAL A 157 -0.81 4.07 1.42
C VAL A 157 -2.28 4.35 1.69
N CYS A 158 -2.64 4.43 2.97
CA CYS A 158 -3.96 4.84 3.43
C CYS A 158 -3.86 5.43 4.85
N SER A 159 -5.01 5.62 5.51
CA SER A 159 -5.06 6.15 6.87
C SER A 159 -4.51 5.16 7.88
N GLU A 160 -3.98 5.68 9.00
CA GLU A 160 -3.52 4.89 10.14
C GLU A 160 -4.58 3.88 10.61
N LYS A 161 -5.82 4.34 10.79
CA LYS A 161 -6.94 3.51 11.24
C LYS A 161 -7.19 2.34 10.30
N THR A 162 -7.11 2.58 8.98
CA THR A 162 -7.28 1.52 7.98
C THR A 162 -6.13 0.52 8.06
N VAL A 163 -4.88 0.97 8.12
CA VAL A 163 -3.71 0.06 8.25
C VAL A 163 -3.79 -0.76 9.53
N GLN A 164 -4.08 -0.14 10.67
CA GLN A 164 -4.22 -0.83 11.96
C GLN A 164 -5.37 -1.82 11.96
N GLY A 165 -6.51 -1.48 11.36
CA GLY A 165 -7.64 -2.41 11.29
C GLY A 165 -7.30 -3.66 10.49
N TRP A 166 -6.72 -3.51 9.31
CA TRP A 166 -6.36 -4.65 8.45
C TRP A 166 -5.16 -5.44 8.95
N SER A 167 -4.22 -4.84 9.70
CA SER A 167 -3.09 -5.56 10.28
C SER A 167 -3.50 -6.55 11.39
N GLN A 168 -4.69 -6.38 11.96
CA GLN A 168 -5.25 -7.27 12.98
C GLN A 168 -6.18 -8.35 12.41
N ILE A 169 -6.40 -8.37 11.08
CA ILE A 169 -7.27 -9.36 10.43
C ILE A 169 -6.40 -10.48 9.87
N PRO A 170 -6.36 -11.67 10.52
CA PRO A 170 -5.66 -12.82 9.98
C PRO A 170 -6.39 -13.37 8.76
N LEU A 171 -5.75 -13.36 7.59
CA LEU A 171 -6.29 -13.97 6.37
C LEU A 171 -5.68 -15.37 6.18
N PRO A 172 -6.48 -16.38 5.80
CA PRO A 172 -5.95 -17.70 5.46
C PRO A 172 -4.88 -17.61 4.37
N HIS A 173 -3.74 -18.24 4.62
CA HIS A 173 -2.62 -18.32 3.68
C HIS A 173 -2.15 -19.77 3.55
N GLY A 174 -2.46 -20.39 2.40
CA GLY A 174 -2.24 -21.82 2.20
C GLY A 174 -3.10 -22.66 3.14
N THR A 175 -2.62 -23.84 3.53
CA THR A 175 -3.39 -24.81 4.34
C THR A 175 -3.13 -24.70 5.84
N HIS A 176 -2.13 -23.92 6.28
CA HIS A 176 -1.66 -23.95 7.67
C HIS A 176 -1.26 -22.60 8.27
N ALA A 177 -1.40 -21.48 7.55
CA ALA A 177 -0.97 -20.18 8.05
C ALA A 177 -2.05 -19.13 7.95
N PHE A 178 -1.95 -18.13 8.82
CA PHE A 178 -2.75 -16.92 8.75
C PHE A 178 -1.81 -15.73 8.81
N HIS A 179 -1.97 -14.79 7.88
CA HIS A 179 -1.20 -13.56 7.86
C HIS A 179 -2.12 -12.39 7.57
N ALA A 180 -1.83 -11.24 8.19
CA ALA A 180 -2.40 -9.99 7.71
C ALA A 180 -1.83 -9.69 6.33
N ALA A 181 -2.66 -9.15 5.44
CA ALA A 181 -2.24 -8.74 4.12
C ALA A 181 -2.81 -7.35 3.79
N CYS A 182 -2.17 -6.67 2.86
CA CYS A 182 -2.70 -5.45 2.27
C CYS A 182 -4.03 -5.76 1.57
N PRO A 183 -5.14 -5.11 1.95
CA PRO A 183 -6.44 -5.40 1.37
C PRO A 183 -6.55 -4.98 -0.11
N PHE A 184 -5.68 -4.08 -0.57
CA PHE A 184 -5.68 -3.56 -1.94
C PHE A 184 -5.01 -4.50 -2.96
N CYS A 185 -4.12 -5.40 -2.52
CA CYS A 185 -3.36 -6.26 -3.43
C CYS A 185 -3.06 -7.67 -2.92
N GLY A 186 -3.44 -8.01 -1.69
CA GLY A 186 -3.32 -9.34 -1.12
C GLY A 186 -1.91 -9.74 -0.68
N THR A 187 -0.98 -8.80 -0.56
CA THR A 187 0.42 -9.03 -0.14
C THR A 187 0.68 -8.64 1.30
#